data_AF-A0A3P1XJK1-F1
#
_entry.id   AF-A0A3P1XJK1-F1
#
_cell.length_a   1.000
_cell.length_b   1.000
_cell.length_c   1.000
_cell.angle_alpha   90.00
_cell.angle_beta   90.00
_cell.angle_gamma   90.00
#
_symmetry.space_group_name_H-M   'P 1'
#
loop_
_entity.id
_entity.type
_entity.pdbx_description
1 polymer ?
#
loop_
_entity_poly.entity_id
_entity_poly.type
_entity_poly.pdbx_seq_one_letter_code
_entity_poly.pdbx_strand_id
1 'polypeptide(L)'
;ELIFPTSRMLRGFARSGAEVVLISSRPEALEGPTKRWLKDFGIDYDWLHLVPRGVSFETHIKRTLAEHKGDLLIAALVHDPRLRSALADSHQRPTIYEVSQ
;
A
#
# COMPACT_ATOMS: atom_id res chain seq x y z
N GLU A 1 0.47 17.46 -4.40
CA GLU A 1 -0.03 17.07 -5.75
C GLU A 1 0.66 15.79 -6.26
N LEU A 2 0.52 14.64 -5.59
CA LEU A 2 1.29 13.42 -5.94
C LEU A 2 0.41 12.28 -6.49
N ILE A 3 -0.90 12.49 -6.59
CA ILE A 3 -1.84 11.44 -6.97
C ILE A 3 -1.70 11.00 -8.44
N PHE A 4 -1.44 11.94 -9.36
CA PHE A 4 -1.30 11.63 -10.78
C PHE A 4 0.01 10.90 -11.11
N PRO A 5 1.19 11.32 -10.59
CA PRO A 5 2.41 10.53 -10.74
C PRO A 5 2.31 9.14 -10.12
N THR A 6 1.78 9.03 -8.89
CA THR A 6 1.62 7.74 -8.19
C THR A 6 0.68 6.81 -8.95
N SER A 7 -0.49 7.29 -9.38
CA SER A 7 -1.42 6.47 -10.17
C SER A 7 -0.80 5.97 -11.48
N ARG A 8 -0.01 6.81 -12.17
CA ARG A 8 0.70 6.39 -13.38
C ARG A 8 1.74 5.30 -13.10
N MET A 9 2.49 5.42 -12.00
CA MET A 9 3.48 4.43 -11.59
C MET A 9 2.82 3.09 -11.23
N LEU A 10 1.74 3.10 -10.45
CA LEU A 10 0.98 1.90 -10.10
C LEU A 10 0.43 1.19 -11.34
N ARG A 11 -0.10 1.94 -12.32
CA ARG A 11 -0.51 1.35 -13.62
C ARG A 11 0.65 0.72 -14.39
N GLY A 12 1.85 1.27 -14.27
CA GLY A 12 3.06 0.68 -14.85
C GLY A 12 3.34 -0.70 -14.26
N PHE A 13 3.30 -0.83 -12.93
CA PHE A 13 3.46 -2.12 -12.23
C PHE A 13 2.36 -3.12 -12.60
N ALA A 14 1.10 -2.69 -12.56
CA ALA A 14 -0.03 -3.55 -12.93
C ALA A 14 0.12 -4.11 -14.36
N ARG A 15 0.56 -3.29 -15.32
CA ARG A 15 0.83 -3.73 -16.71
C ARG A 15 1.98 -4.71 -16.85
N SER A 16 2.93 -4.71 -15.91
CA SER A 16 4.00 -5.72 -15.86
C SER A 16 3.55 -7.05 -15.23
N GLY A 17 2.30 -7.15 -14.79
CA GLY A 17 1.74 -8.33 -14.11
C GLY A 17 1.99 -8.36 -12.61
N ALA A 18 2.46 -7.27 -12.01
CA ALA A 18 2.60 -7.16 -10.56
C ALA A 18 1.25 -6.82 -9.93
N GLU A 19 0.92 -7.50 -8.82
CA GLU A 19 -0.23 -7.13 -7.99
C GLU A 19 0.08 -5.85 -7.20
N VAL A 20 -0.93 -5.00 -7.08
CA VAL A 20 -0.88 -3.73 -6.35
C VAL A 20 -1.63 -3.89 -5.03
N VAL A 21 -0.88 -3.80 -3.92
CA VAL A 21 -1.41 -3.87 -2.55
C VAL A 21 -1.38 -2.48 -1.92
N LEU A 22 -2.54 -1.99 -1.50
CA LEU A 22 -2.67 -0.71 -0.80
C LEU A 22 -2.84 -0.93 0.70
N ILE A 23 -1.92 -0.42 1.51
CA ILE A 23 -1.99 -0.45 2.98
C ILE A 23 -2.24 0.97 3.47
N SER A 24 -3.35 1.20 4.18
CA SER A 24 -3.73 2.53 4.66
C SER A 24 -3.99 2.52 6.16
N SER A 25 -3.69 3.64 6.82
CA SER A 25 -4.05 3.89 8.22
C SER A 25 -5.52 4.30 8.40
N ARG A 26 -6.26 4.47 7.30
CA ARG A 26 -7.69 4.80 7.33
C ARG A 26 -8.49 3.67 8.00
N PRO A 27 -9.51 3.99 8.83
CA PRO A 27 -10.41 3.01 9.39
C PRO A 27 -11.17 2.22 8.31
N GLU A 28 -11.40 0.93 8.55
CA GLU A 28 -12.19 0.06 7.67
C GLU A 28 -13.62 0.59 7.41
N ALA A 29 -14.21 1.34 8.35
CA ALA A 29 -15.51 1.98 8.17
C ALA A 29 -15.54 2.98 6.98
N LEU A 30 -14.37 3.42 6.49
CA LEU A 30 -14.23 4.30 5.33
C LEU A 30 -13.96 3.54 4.03
N GLU A 31 -14.17 2.23 3.98
CA GLU A 31 -13.92 1.41 2.79
C GLU A 31 -14.67 1.94 1.57
N GLY A 32 -16.00 2.06 1.64
CA GLY A 32 -16.83 2.54 0.53
C GLY A 32 -16.37 3.91 -0.02
N PRO A 33 -16.23 4.95 0.82
CA PRO A 33 -15.68 6.24 0.40
C PRO A 33 -14.27 6.16 -0.18
N THR A 34 -13.39 5.31 0.39
CA THR A 34 -12.00 5.17 -0.09
C THR A 34 -11.96 4.49 -1.46
N LYS A 35 -12.75 3.44 -1.68
CA LYS A 35 -12.86 2.78 -2.99
C LYS A 35 -13.38 3.73 -4.08
N ARG A 36 -14.39 4.55 -3.77
CA ARG A 36 -14.89 5.58 -4.69
C ARG A 36 -13.80 6.59 -5.06
N TRP A 37 -13.11 7.13 -4.06
CA TRP A 37 -12.02 8.06 -4.30
C TRP A 37 -10.89 7.46 -5.15
N LEU A 38 -10.45 6.22 -4.86
CA LEU A 38 -9.42 5.54 -5.66
C LEU A 38 -9.84 5.39 -7.13
N LYS A 39 -11.12 5.03 -7.36
CA LYS A 39 -11.71 4.93 -8.70
C LYS A 39 -11.73 6.27 -9.42
N ASP A 40 -12.15 7.35 -8.74
CA ASP A 40 -12.23 8.69 -9.34
C ASP A 40 -10.86 9.20 -9.81
N PHE A 41 -9.77 8.73 -9.20
CA PHE A 41 -8.39 9.02 -9.61
C PHE A 41 -7.74 7.96 -10.50
N GLY A 42 -8.49 6.93 -10.91
CA GLY A 42 -8.01 5.85 -11.79
C GLY A 42 -6.84 5.09 -11.19
N ILE A 43 -6.95 4.75 -9.90
CA ILE A 43 -6.02 3.90 -9.16
C ILE A 43 -6.63 2.50 -9.09
N ASP A 44 -6.09 1.59 -9.88
CA ASP A 44 -6.40 0.17 -9.83
C ASP A 44 -5.51 -0.51 -8.77
N TYR A 45 -6.08 -1.50 -8.09
CA TYR A 45 -5.41 -2.29 -7.05
C TYR A 45 -6.06 -3.66 -6.92
N ASP A 46 -5.29 -4.63 -6.46
CA ASP A 46 -5.74 -6.01 -6.20
C ASP A 46 -6.22 -6.15 -4.75
N TRP A 47 -5.53 -5.48 -3.82
CA TRP A 47 -5.82 -5.56 -2.39
C TRP A 47 -5.86 -4.19 -1.74
N LEU A 48 -6.87 -3.95 -0.89
CA LEU A 48 -7.00 -2.73 -0.07
C LEU A 48 -7.14 -3.11 1.40
N HIS A 49 -6.09 -2.84 2.16
CA HIS A 49 -5.99 -3.13 3.59
C HIS A 49 -6.20 -1.86 4.41
N LEU A 50 -7.38 -1.72 4.99
CA LEU A 50 -7.75 -0.64 5.91
C LEU A 50 -7.66 -1.12 7.36
N VAL A 51 -7.42 -0.20 8.31
CA VAL A 51 -7.22 -0.53 9.72
C VAL A 51 -8.53 -0.99 10.36
N PRO A 52 -8.59 -2.21 10.91
CA PRO A 52 -9.76 -2.68 11.66
C PRO A 52 -9.97 -1.90 12.95
N ARG A 53 -11.22 -1.83 13.42
CA ARG A 53 -11.53 -1.15 14.69
C ARG A 53 -10.71 -1.74 15.85
N GLY A 54 -10.04 -0.86 16.60
CA GLY A 54 -9.27 -1.24 17.80
C GLY A 54 -7.88 -1.81 17.52
N VAL A 55 -7.43 -1.85 16.26
CA VAL A 55 -6.10 -2.32 15.88
C VAL A 55 -5.16 -1.13 15.62
N SER A 56 -3.93 -1.19 16.13
CA SER A 56 -2.92 -0.16 15.83
C SER A 56 -2.41 -0.30 14.39
N PHE A 57 -2.03 0.81 13.76
CA PHE A 57 -1.54 0.76 12.38
C PHE A 57 -0.25 -0.08 12.23
N GLU A 58 0.62 -0.10 13.25
CA GLU A 58 1.80 -0.97 13.23
C GLU A 58 1.45 -2.46 13.25
N THR A 59 0.45 -2.84 14.04
CA THR A 59 -0.06 -4.22 14.06
C THR A 59 -0.69 -4.57 12.72
N HIS A 60 -1.45 -3.63 12.14
CA HIS A 60 -2.04 -3.76 10.82
C HIS A 60 -0.98 -4.02 9.74
N ILE A 61 0.06 -3.17 9.66
CA ILE A 61 1.18 -3.34 8.72
C ILE A 61 1.81 -4.73 8.87
N LYS A 62 2.15 -5.14 10.09
CA LYS A 62 2.80 -6.44 10.34
C LYS A 62 1.93 -7.61 9.89
N ARG A 63 0.61 -7.55 10.15
CA ARG A 63 -0.34 -8.59 9.73
C ARG A 63 -0.43 -8.66 8.20
N THR A 64 -0.64 -7.52 7.53
CA THR A 64 -0.71 -7.49 6.07
C THR A 64 0.58 -7.99 5.41
N LEU A 65 1.76 -7.58 5.90
CA LEU A 65 3.02 -8.08 5.37
C LEU A 65 3.23 -9.58 5.63
N ALA A 66 2.70 -10.11 6.73
CA ALA A 66 2.75 -11.55 7.01
C ALA A 66 1.80 -12.35 6.10
N GLU A 67 0.61 -11.81 5.78
CA GLU A 67 -0.33 -12.40 4.83
C GLU A 67 0.28 -12.56 3.44
N HIS A 68 1.11 -11.60 3.01
CA HIS A 68 1.80 -11.60 1.73
C HIS A 68 3.24 -12.13 1.78
N LYS A 69 3.65 -12.83 2.85
CA LYS A 69 5.04 -13.28 3.03
C LYS A 69 5.53 -14.24 1.93
N GLY A 70 4.61 -14.97 1.29
CA GLY A 70 4.92 -15.87 0.18
C GLY A 70 5.10 -15.16 -1.17
N ASP A 71 4.63 -13.92 -1.28
CA ASP A 71 4.64 -13.15 -2.52
C ASP A 71 5.96 -12.40 -2.67
N LEU A 72 6.42 -12.18 -3.89
CA LEU A 72 7.63 -11.40 -4.16
C LEU A 72 7.32 -9.88 -4.13
N LEU A 73 7.75 -9.21 -3.07
CA LEU A 73 7.67 -7.76 -2.96
C LEU A 73 8.85 -7.09 -3.69
N ILE A 74 8.59 -6.53 -4.86
CA ILE A 74 9.62 -5.90 -5.72
C ILE A 74 9.84 -4.41 -5.39
N ALA A 75 8.79 -3.71 -4.98
CA ALA A 75 8.83 -2.27 -4.74
C ALA A 75 7.73 -1.85 -3.75
N ALA A 76 7.96 -0.74 -3.06
CA ALA A 76 6.97 -0.12 -2.18
C ALA A 76 7.02 1.40 -2.31
N LEU A 77 5.85 2.04 -2.41
CA LEU A 77 5.70 3.49 -2.34
C LEU A 77 5.22 3.84 -0.94
N VAL A 78 5.99 4.64 -0.20
CA VAL A 78 5.79 4.82 1.24
C VAL A 78 5.86 6.29 1.62
N HIS A 79 4.87 6.74 2.39
CA HIS A 79 4.93 8.04 3.09
C HIS A 79 5.07 7.87 4.61
N ASP A 80 4.60 6.74 5.18
CA ASP A 80 4.57 6.54 6.63
C ASP A 80 5.89 5.90 7.11
N PRO A 81 6.60 6.52 8.06
CA PRO A 81 7.90 6.02 8.53
C PRO A 81 7.80 4.65 9.19
N ARG A 82 6.65 4.27 9.76
CA ARG A 82 6.46 2.96 10.39
C ARG A 82 6.41 1.84 9.36
N LEU A 83 5.74 2.08 8.23
CA LEU A 83 5.72 1.15 7.10
C LEU A 83 7.11 1.04 6.47
N ARG A 84 7.82 2.18 6.32
CA ARG A 84 9.20 2.18 5.83
C ARG A 84 10.09 1.29 6.71
N SER A 85 10.02 1.48 8.03
CA SER A 85 10.80 0.68 8.98
C SER A 85 10.48 -0.82 8.86
N ALA A 86 9.20 -1.18 8.83
CA ALA A 86 8.77 -2.57 8.67
C ALA A 86 9.26 -3.21 7.35
N LEU A 87 9.34 -2.42 6.27
CA LEU A 87 9.83 -2.88 4.97
C LEU A 87 11.36 -2.95 4.89
N ALA A 88 12.07 -2.09 5.61
CA ALA A 88 13.53 -2.11 5.68
C ALA A 88 14.06 -3.43 6.29
N ASP A 89 13.30 -4.00 7.24
CA ASP A 89 13.59 -5.30 7.86
C ASP A 89 13.10 -6.49 7.02
N SER A 90 12.46 -6.25 5.87
CA SER A 90 11.99 -7.32 4.99
C SER A 90 13.15 -8.07 4.33
N HIS A 91 13.07 -9.40 4.32
CA HIS A 91 14.11 -10.25 3.74
C HIS A 91 14.25 -10.07 2.23
N GLN A 92 13.16 -9.64 1.57
CA GLN A 92 13.11 -9.43 0.13
C GLN A 92 13.73 -8.11 -0.32
N ARG A 93 14.00 -7.17 0.61
CA ARG A 93 14.63 -5.87 0.36
C ARG A 93 14.06 -5.14 -0.87
N PRO A 94 12.77 -4.79 -0.87
CA PRO A 94 12.14 -4.13 -2.00
C PRO A 94 12.75 -2.75 -2.27
N THR A 95 12.60 -2.26 -3.49
CA THR A 95 12.93 -0.87 -3.79
C THR A 95 11.91 0.05 -3.11
N ILE A 96 12.35 0.88 -2.17
CA ILE A 96 11.48 1.79 -1.43
C ILE A 96 11.53 3.17 -2.09
N TYR A 97 10.38 3.64 -2.56
CA TYR A 97 10.17 4.99 -3.06
C TYR A 97 9.47 5.81 -1.97
N GLU A 98 10.18 6.80 -1.43
CA GLU A 98 9.61 7.70 -0.44
C GLU A 98 8.85 8.85 -1.10
N VAL A 99 7.67 9.11 -0.55
CA VAL A 99 6.77 10.16 -1.01
C VAL A 99 6.66 11.19 0.12
N SER A 100 7.42 12.28 0.02
CA SER A 100 7.32 13.43 0.92
C SER A 100 6.11 14.29 0.52
N GLN A 101 5.27 14.68 1.49
CA GLN A 101 4.18 15.63 1.28
C GLN A 101 4.69 17.04 1.00
#